data_AF-A0A7C6Y6I5-F1
#
_entry.id   AF-A0A7C6Y6I5-F1
#
_cell.length_a   1.000
_cell.length_b   1.000
_cell.length_c   1.000
_cell.angle_alpha   90.00
_cell.angle_beta   90.00
_cell.angle_gamma   90.00
#
_symmetry.space_group_name_H-M   'P 1'
#
loop_
_entity.id
_entity.type
_entity.pdbx_description
1 polymer ?
#
loop_
_entity_poly.entity_id
_entity_poly.type
_entity_poly.pdbx_seq_one_letter_code
_entity_poly.pdbx_strand_id
1 'polypeptide(L)'
;MLLQIPTTELLTYIIGAALLLALLIILIFALAFYRLAGSKVETNAENEADEARNPVLVPKAESQAFSLEEITDEDMMVAALIATIDFAEETKKDVRLLSIRQIG
;
A
#
# COMPACT_ATOMS: atom_id res chain seq x y z
N MET A 1 54.03 12.90 0.09
CA MET A 1 54.22 11.56 -0.52
C MET A 1 52.88 11.19 -1.15
N LEU A 2 52.78 11.18 -2.48
CA LEU A 2 51.51 10.90 -3.16
C LEU A 2 51.26 9.39 -3.18
N LEU A 3 50.06 8.97 -2.80
CA LEU A 3 49.65 7.57 -2.82
C LEU A 3 49.36 7.16 -4.27
N GLN A 4 50.38 6.67 -4.99
CA GLN A 4 50.19 6.07 -6.32
C GLN A 4 49.51 4.70 -6.14
N ILE A 5 48.17 4.71 -6.06
CA ILE A 5 47.37 3.49 -6.14
C ILE A 5 47.55 2.92 -7.56
N PRO A 6 47.99 1.66 -7.73
CA PRO A 6 48.12 1.05 -9.05
C PRO A 6 46.76 1.01 -9.76
N THR A 7 46.74 1.44 -11.03
CA THR A 7 45.53 1.59 -11.83
C THR A 7 44.79 0.28 -12.07
N THR A 8 45.46 -0.87 -11.94
CA THR A 8 44.90 -2.22 -12.03
C THR A 8 43.93 -2.53 -10.88
N GLU A 9 44.24 -2.09 -9.66
CA GLU A 9 43.39 -2.30 -8.48
C GLU A 9 42.13 -1.42 -8.56
N LEU A 10 42.30 -0.17 -9.00
CA LEU A 10 41.19 0.74 -9.26
C LEU A 10 40.24 0.17 -10.33
N LEU A 11 40.79 -0.34 -11.44
CA LEU A 11 40.01 -0.94 -12.51
C LEU A 11 39.26 -2.19 -12.04
N THR A 12 39.93 -3.05 -11.27
CA THR A 12 39.33 -4.27 -10.69
C THR A 12 38.18 -3.93 -9.75
N TYR A 13 38.35 -2.91 -8.89
CA TYR A 13 37.29 -2.42 -8.00
C TYR A 13 36.09 -1.87 -8.77
N ILE A 14 36.31 -1.04 -9.80
CA ILE A 14 35.25 -0.48 -10.64
C ILE A 14 34.47 -1.59 -11.37
N ILE A 15 35.15 -2.59 -11.93
CA ILE A 15 34.53 -3.73 -12.59
C ILE A 15 33.72 -4.58 -11.60
N GLY A 16 34.28 -4.85 -10.41
CA GLY A 16 33.59 -5.60 -9.35
C GLY A 16 32.33 -4.87 -8.86
N ALA A 17 32.41 -3.56 -8.64
CA ALA A 17 31.27 -2.74 -8.24
C ALA A 17 30.19 -2.70 -9.34
N ALA A 18 30.58 -2.57 -10.61
CA ALA A 18 29.65 -2.60 -11.74
C ALA A 18 28.93 -3.95 -11.88
N LEU A 19 29.64 -5.08 -11.71
CA LEU A 19 29.05 -6.43 -11.72
C LEU A 19 28.07 -6.64 -10.56
N LEU A 20 28.43 -6.21 -9.35
CA LEU A 20 27.57 -6.32 -8.17
C LEU A 20 26.29 -5.49 -8.36
N LEU A 21 26.42 -4.25 -8.85
CA LEU A 21 25.28 -3.36 -9.13
C LEU A 21 24.37 -3.94 -10.23
N ALA A 22 24.93 -4.46 -11.31
CA ALA A 22 24.17 -5.12 -12.37
C ALA A 22 23.37 -6.34 -11.86
N LEU A 23 23.99 -7.19 -11.01
CA LEU A 23 23.31 -8.32 -10.38
C LEU A 23 22.16 -7.86 -9.46
N LEU A 24 22.38 -6.79 -8.69
CA LEU A 24 21.38 -6.21 -7.79
C LEU A 24 20.18 -5.62 -8.57
N ILE A 25 20.43 -4.94 -9.69
CA ILE A 25 19.38 -4.48 -10.62
C ILE A 25 18.55 -5.67 -11.13
N ILE A 26 19.21 -6.72 -11.64
CA ILE A 26 18.52 -7.92 -12.17
C ILE A 26 17.68 -8.59 -11.08
N LEU A 27 18.19 -8.67 -9.85
CA LEU A 27 17.46 -9.20 -8.69
C LEU A 27 16.20 -8.37 -8.38
N ILE A 28 16.30 -7.04 -8.32
CA ILE A 28 15.15 -6.15 -8.07
C ILE A 28 14.11 -6.31 -9.17
N PHE A 29 14.52 -6.32 -10.45
CA PHE A 29 13.61 -6.56 -11.57
C PHE A 29 12.93 -7.93 -11.47
N ALA A 30 13.67 -8.99 -11.15
CA ALA A 30 13.11 -10.32 -10.96
C ALA A 30 12.06 -10.35 -9.82
N LEU A 31 12.33 -9.71 -8.68
CA LEU A 31 11.35 -9.60 -7.59
C LEU A 31 10.11 -8.78 -7.98
N ALA A 32 10.29 -7.68 -8.71
CA ALA A 32 9.18 -6.84 -9.18
C ALA A 32 8.28 -7.61 -10.16
N PHE A 33 8.88 -8.31 -11.13
CA PHE A 33 8.15 -9.20 -12.04
C PHE A 33 7.49 -10.37 -11.30
N TYR A 34 8.14 -10.97 -10.30
CA TYR A 34 7.56 -12.06 -9.51
C TYR A 34 6.37 -11.60 -8.67
N ARG A 35 6.43 -10.40 -8.06
CA ARG A 35 5.30 -9.77 -7.36
C ARG A 35 4.14 -9.47 -8.29
N LEU A 36 4.42 -8.97 -9.51
CA LEU A 36 3.39 -8.65 -10.49
C LEU A 36 2.74 -9.91 -11.09
N ALA A 37 3.54 -10.96 -11.35
CA ALA A 37 3.06 -12.24 -11.88
C ALA A 37 2.36 -13.11 -10.82
N GLY A 38 2.73 -12.96 -9.54
CA GLY A 38 2.11 -13.65 -8.40
C GLY A 38 0.77 -13.06 -7.95
N SER A 39 0.28 -11.98 -8.58
CA SER A 39 -0.99 -11.33 -8.27
C SER A 39 -2.19 -12.07 -8.90
N LYS A 40 -2.49 -13.27 -8.37
CA LYS A 40 -3.77 -13.97 -8.51
C LYS A 40 -4.06 -14.77 -7.24
N VAL A 41 -5.35 -14.99 -6.96
CA VAL A 41 -5.92 -15.35 -5.63
C VAL A 41 -5.94 -14.08 -4.76
N GLU A 42 -7.10 -13.57 -4.32
CA GLU A 42 -8.30 -14.29 -3.88
C GLU A 42 -9.60 -13.95 -4.66
N THR A 43 -10.49 -14.94 -4.76
CA THR A 43 -11.90 -14.78 -5.14
C THR A 43 -12.67 -15.98 -4.58
N ASN A 44 -13.51 -15.74 -3.58
CA ASN A 44 -14.63 -16.60 -3.15
C ASN A 44 -15.80 -15.60 -2.98
N ALA A 45 -16.94 -15.61 -3.67
CA ALA A 45 -17.76 -16.68 -4.25
C ALA A 45 -18.58 -17.48 -3.22
N GLU A 46 -19.77 -16.94 -2.89
CA GLU A 46 -20.90 -17.72 -2.39
C GLU A 46 -22.23 -17.09 -2.88
N ASN A 47 -23.11 -17.92 -3.47
CA ASN A 47 -24.51 -17.62 -3.79
C ASN A 47 -25.37 -18.34 -2.72
N GLU A 48 -26.53 -17.84 -2.24
CA GLU A 48 -27.93 -18.09 -2.69
C GLU A 48 -28.85 -17.73 -1.48
N ALA A 49 -30.16 -17.42 -1.54
CA ALA A 49 -31.12 -17.02 -2.58
C ALA A 49 -32.38 -16.41 -1.89
N ASP A 50 -33.44 -16.09 -2.66
CA ASP A 50 -34.83 -15.76 -2.24
C ASP A 50 -35.08 -14.49 -1.36
N GLU A 51 -36.18 -13.71 -1.49
CA GLU A 51 -37.32 -13.77 -2.42
C GLU A 51 -37.87 -12.35 -2.77
N ALA A 52 -38.67 -12.26 -3.82
CA ALA A 52 -39.20 -11.09 -4.52
C ALA A 52 -39.85 -9.91 -3.74
N ARG A 53 -39.58 -8.65 -4.20
CA ARG A 53 -40.57 -7.80 -4.92
C ARG A 53 -40.06 -6.41 -5.39
N ASN A 54 -40.25 -6.18 -6.70
CA ASN A 54 -40.25 -4.91 -7.47
C ASN A 54 -38.94 -4.10 -7.65
N PRO A 55 -38.78 -3.42 -8.82
CA PRO A 55 -37.48 -2.94 -9.27
C PRO A 55 -37.32 -1.41 -9.19
N VAL A 56 -36.28 -0.95 -8.50
CA VAL A 56 -35.66 0.35 -8.77
C VAL A 56 -34.18 0.10 -9.02
N LEU A 57 -33.72 0.45 -10.22
CA LEU A 57 -32.32 0.31 -10.62
C LEU A 57 -31.46 1.39 -9.95
N VAL A 58 -31.10 1.16 -8.69
CA VAL A 58 -29.91 1.77 -8.07
C VAL A 58 -28.80 0.71 -8.14
N PRO A 59 -27.57 1.05 -8.57
CA PRO A 59 -26.45 0.13 -8.46
C PRO A 59 -26.35 -0.36 -7.02
N LYS A 60 -26.38 -1.68 -6.82
CA LYS A 60 -26.30 -2.34 -5.52
C LYS A 60 -24.91 -2.09 -4.91
N ALA A 61 -24.72 -0.91 -4.33
CA ALA A 61 -23.85 -0.79 -3.18
C ALA A 61 -24.45 -1.74 -2.14
N GLU A 62 -23.74 -2.82 -1.86
CA GLU A 62 -24.14 -3.75 -0.82
C GLU A 62 -24.01 -3.00 0.50
N SER A 63 -25.13 -2.45 0.97
CA SER A 63 -25.28 -2.06 2.35
C SER A 63 -25.31 -3.35 3.18
N GLN A 64 -24.13 -3.97 3.34
CA GLN A 64 -23.75 -4.40 4.67
C GLN A 64 -24.04 -3.18 5.56
N ALA A 65 -25.07 -3.32 6.38
CA ALA A 65 -25.35 -2.37 7.42
C ALA A 65 -24.22 -2.55 8.42
N PHE A 66 -23.08 -1.88 8.16
CA PHE A 66 -21.96 -1.78 9.08
C PHE A 66 -22.55 -1.30 10.39
N SER A 67 -22.68 -2.23 11.32
CA SER A 67 -23.13 -1.91 12.66
C SER A 67 -22.06 -1.00 13.27
N LEU A 68 -22.46 0.02 14.03
CA LEU A 68 -21.49 0.86 14.73
C LEU A 68 -20.73 0.05 15.80
N GLU A 69 -21.27 -1.11 16.19
CA GLU A 69 -20.63 -2.11 17.05
C GLU A 69 -19.53 -2.93 16.32
N GLU A 70 -19.46 -2.89 14.98
CA GLU A 70 -18.41 -3.54 14.17
C GLU A 70 -17.22 -2.62 13.84
N ILE A 71 -17.32 -1.31 14.09
CA ILE A 71 -16.19 -0.38 13.94
C ILE A 71 -15.20 -0.64 15.08
N THR A 72 -14.04 -1.22 14.76
CA THR A 72 -13.00 -1.46 15.77
C THR A 72 -12.19 -0.19 16.07
N ASP A 73 -11.49 -0.16 17.21
CA ASP A 73 -10.58 0.94 17.54
C ASP A 73 -9.48 1.14 16.47
N GLU A 74 -9.08 0.05 15.78
CA GLU A 74 -8.11 0.11 14.68
C GLU A 74 -8.70 0.82 13.46
N ASP A 75 -9.92 0.47 13.05
CA ASP A 75 -10.63 1.11 11.93
C ASP A 75 -10.85 2.61 12.20
N MET A 76 -11.20 2.96 13.43
CA MET A 76 -11.35 4.36 13.87
C MET A 76 -10.01 5.11 13.82
N MET A 77 -8.91 4.49 14.22
CA MET A 77 -7.56 5.09 14.15
C MET A 77 -7.10 5.28 12.71
N VAL A 78 -7.33 4.30 11.84
CA VAL A 78 -7.01 4.37 10.40
C VAL A 78 -7.85 5.46 9.71
N ALA A 79 -9.15 5.51 9.98
CA ALA A 79 -10.03 6.55 9.44
C ALA A 79 -9.61 7.96 9.88
N ALA A 80 -9.25 8.13 11.15
CA ALA A 80 -8.77 9.41 11.68
C ALA A 80 -7.43 9.84 11.05
N LEU A 81 -6.52 8.89 10.78
CA LEU A 81 -5.26 9.15 10.10
C LEU A 81 -5.49 9.61 8.65
N ILE A 82 -6.30 8.86 7.88
CA ILE A 82 -6.63 9.19 6.48
C ILE A 82 -7.29 10.57 6.41
N ALA A 83 -8.32 10.82 7.21
CA ALA A 83 -9.00 12.12 7.26
C ALA A 83 -8.07 13.29 7.65
N THR A 84 -7.08 13.04 8.52
CA THR A 84 -6.06 14.05 8.89
C THR A 84 -5.12 14.34 7.72
N ILE A 85 -4.71 13.32 6.96
CA ILE A 85 -3.89 13.46 5.75
C ILE A 85 -4.65 14.25 4.69
N ASP A 86 -5.89 13.82 4.36
CA ASP A 86 -6.73 14.48 3.35
C ASP A 86 -6.95 15.97 3.69
N PHE A 87 -7.26 16.28 4.95
CA PHE A 87 -7.46 17.66 5.40
C PHE A 87 -6.16 18.49 5.42
N ALA A 88 -5.02 17.89 5.76
CA ALA A 88 -3.71 18.54 5.65
C ALA A 88 -3.33 18.78 4.17
N GLU A 89 -3.69 17.86 3.27
CA GLU A 89 -3.51 18.01 1.84
C GLU A 89 -4.44 19.06 1.23
N GLU A 90 -5.69 19.17 1.67
CA GLU A 90 -6.61 20.22 1.21
C GLU A 90 -6.15 21.60 1.67
N THR A 91 -5.82 21.73 2.96
CA THR A 91 -5.53 23.04 3.59
C THR A 91 -4.08 23.52 3.44
N LYS A 92 -3.15 22.61 3.11
CA LYS A 92 -1.69 22.83 3.01
C LYS A 92 -1.08 23.52 4.24
N LYS A 93 -1.54 23.15 5.44
CA LYS A 93 -1.11 23.71 6.74
C LYS A 93 -0.61 22.61 7.68
N ASP A 94 0.10 22.99 8.75
CA ASP A 94 0.37 22.08 9.87
C ASP A 94 -0.95 21.79 10.60
N VAL A 95 -1.38 20.53 10.58
CA VAL A 95 -2.62 20.03 11.19
C VAL A 95 -2.24 19.03 12.27
N ARG A 96 -2.87 19.14 13.44
CA ARG A 96 -2.62 18.24 14.57
C ARG A 96 -3.93 17.72 15.14
N LEU A 97 -4.03 16.40 15.24
CA LEU A 97 -5.14 15.71 15.87
C LEU A 97 -5.05 15.89 17.41
N LEU A 98 -6.08 16.50 18.01
CA LEU A 98 -6.09 16.83 19.45
C LEU A 98 -6.76 15.76 20.30
N SER A 99 -7.90 15.23 19.85
CA SER A 99 -8.63 14.16 20.54
C SER A 99 -9.61 13.50 19.58
N ILE A 100 -9.70 12.18 19.61
CA ILE A 100 -10.80 11.41 19.04
C ILE A 100 -11.76 11.07 20.18
N ARG A 101 -13.07 11.07 19.91
CA ARG A 101 -14.10 10.66 20.86
C ARG A 101 -15.07 9.74 20.14
N GLN A 102 -15.24 8.54 20.66
CA GLN A 102 -16.37 7.68 20.29
C GLN A 102 -17.67 8.34 20.77
N ILE A 103 -18.69 8.33 19.92
CA ILE A 103 -20.06 8.72 20.28
C ILE A 103 -20.89 7.44 20.13
N GLY A 104 -21.60 7.07 21.19
CA GLY A 104 -22.57 5.98 21.26
C GLY A 104 -23.83 6.45 21.97
#